data_AF-A0A3S4KDN3-F1
#
_entry.id   AF-A0A3S4KDN3-F1
#
_cell.length_a   1.000
_cell.length_b   1.000
_cell.length_c   1.000
_cell.angle_alpha   90.00
_cell.angle_beta   90.00
_cell.angle_gamma   90.00
#
_symmetry.space_group_name_H-M   'P 1'
#
loop_
_entity.id
_entity.type
_entity.pdbx_description
1 polymer ?
#
loop_
_entity_poly.entity_id
_entity_poly.type
_entity_poly.pdbx_seq_one_letter_code
_entity_poly.pdbx_strand_id
1 'polypeptide(L)'
;MTFSDCSGWGLTPKVQIKGNTFTSGIPLFRNDNAASDYSQGYGVKLVQQGQMAAIANMDKLIVGTADQQLNTLNGQTLNFEARLSCGNCTAGPSLKGGNMNATVTLQFIYE
;
A
#
# COMPACT_ATOMS: atom_id res chain seq x y z
N MET A 1 4.59 10.22 0.72
CA MET A 1 5.93 10.10 0.11
C MET A 1 6.15 11.33 -0.74
N THR A 2 7.28 12.02 -0.60
CA THR A 2 7.61 13.23 -1.38
C THR A 2 8.75 12.91 -2.32
N PHE A 3 8.67 13.38 -3.56
CA PHE A 3 9.73 13.20 -4.56
C PHE A 3 10.69 14.39 -4.55
N SER A 4 11.99 14.10 -4.58
CA SER A 4 13.08 15.09 -4.65
C SER A 4 14.18 14.58 -5.57
N ASP A 5 14.95 15.50 -6.14
CA ASP A 5 16.12 15.23 -6.99
C ASP A 5 15.85 14.24 -8.14
N CYS A 6 14.61 14.17 -8.60
CA CYS A 6 14.22 13.34 -9.74
C CYS A 6 14.84 13.90 -11.02
N SER A 7 15.48 13.05 -11.80
CA SER A 7 16.12 13.40 -13.07
C SER A 7 16.03 12.23 -14.05
N GLY A 8 16.01 12.53 -15.34
CA GLY A 8 15.81 11.55 -16.41
C GLY A 8 14.73 11.95 -17.42
N TRP A 9 14.70 11.25 -18.54
CA TRP A 9 13.74 11.40 -19.64
C TRP A 9 13.47 10.04 -20.28
N GLY A 10 12.28 9.82 -20.83
CA GLY A 10 11.95 8.57 -21.54
C GLY A 10 11.64 7.39 -20.63
N LEU A 11 11.48 7.61 -19.33
CA LEU A 11 11.16 6.58 -18.33
C LEU A 11 9.74 6.78 -17.80
N THR A 12 9.04 5.68 -17.48
CA THR A 12 7.74 5.71 -16.80
C THR A 12 7.94 5.45 -15.30
N PRO A 13 8.01 6.50 -14.45
CA PRO A 13 8.19 6.32 -13.02
C PRO A 13 6.93 5.75 -12.37
N LYS A 14 7.13 4.76 -11.49
CA LYS A 14 6.08 4.07 -10.75
C LYS A 14 6.48 3.91 -9.29
N VAL A 15 5.50 3.81 -8.40
CA VAL A 15 5.69 3.37 -7.01
C VAL A 15 5.09 1.98 -6.88
N GLN A 16 5.94 0.98 -6.68
CA GLN A 16 5.52 -0.38 -6.40
C GLN A 16 5.31 -0.58 -4.89
N ILE A 17 4.17 -1.15 -4.52
CA ILE A 17 3.80 -1.40 -3.13
C ILE A 17 4.04 -2.87 -2.80
N LYS A 18 4.74 -3.17 -1.70
CA LYS A 18 5.06 -4.54 -1.28
C LYS A 18 4.76 -4.74 0.20
N GLY A 19 4.25 -5.92 0.53
CA GLY A 19 4.05 -6.34 1.91
C GLY A 19 3.27 -7.64 2.00
N ASN A 20 3.28 -8.25 3.18
CA ASN A 20 2.46 -9.43 3.43
C ASN A 20 0.99 -9.02 3.47
N THR A 21 0.15 -9.81 2.80
CA THR A 21 -1.28 -9.53 2.68
C THR A 21 -2.10 -10.79 2.84
N PHE A 22 -3.34 -10.62 3.29
CA PHE A 22 -4.40 -11.60 3.09
C PHE A 22 -5.60 -10.90 2.43
N THR A 23 -6.53 -11.69 1.92
CA THR A 23 -7.74 -11.17 1.27
C THR A 23 -8.98 -11.56 2.06
N SER A 24 -9.83 -10.57 2.35
CA SER A 24 -11.17 -10.74 2.93
C SER A 24 -12.12 -9.82 2.19
N GLY A 25 -12.53 -10.19 0.98
CA GLY A 25 -13.25 -9.33 0.03
C GLY A 25 -12.42 -8.19 -0.57
N ILE A 26 -11.44 -7.67 0.17
CA ILE A 26 -10.42 -6.70 -0.27
C ILE A 26 -9.03 -7.16 0.21
N PRO A 27 -7.95 -6.73 -0.47
CA PRO A 27 -6.59 -6.93 0.01
C PRO A 27 -6.35 -6.13 1.30
N LEU A 28 -5.71 -6.76 2.28
CA LEU A 28 -5.36 -6.18 3.57
C LEU A 28 -3.91 -6.52 3.91
N PHE A 29 -3.11 -5.51 4.23
CA PHE A 29 -1.73 -5.69 4.65
C PHE A 29 -1.66 -6.12 6.12
N ARG A 30 -0.84 -7.14 6.40
CA ARG A 30 -0.65 -7.69 7.74
C ARG A 30 0.67 -8.47 7.79
N ASN A 31 1.45 -8.30 8.85
CA ASN A 31 2.61 -9.16 9.08
C ASN A 31 2.18 -10.52 9.63
N ASP A 32 2.97 -11.56 9.37
CA ASP A 32 2.78 -12.86 10.00
C ASP A 32 3.37 -12.84 11.41
N ASN A 33 2.57 -13.23 12.41
CA ASN A 33 3.01 -13.35 13.80
C ASN A 33 2.18 -14.43 14.50
N ALA A 34 2.86 -15.35 15.17
CA ALA A 34 2.26 -16.51 15.83
C ALA A 34 1.88 -16.25 17.30
N ALA A 35 2.11 -15.04 17.82
CA ALA A 35 1.75 -14.68 19.20
C ALA A 35 0.23 -14.84 19.45
N SER A 36 -0.14 -15.33 20.63
CA SER A 36 -1.53 -15.67 20.96
C SER A 36 -2.44 -14.44 21.14
N ASP A 37 -1.84 -13.28 21.42
CA ASP A 37 -2.49 -11.97 21.51
C ASP A 37 -2.49 -11.21 20.18
N TYR A 38 -1.94 -11.80 19.11
CA TYR A 38 -2.01 -11.24 17.77
C TYR A 38 -3.44 -11.34 17.24
N SER A 39 -3.95 -10.22 16.72
CA SER A 39 -5.33 -10.13 16.26
C SER A 39 -5.60 -11.12 15.11
N GLN A 40 -6.85 -11.50 14.88
CA GLN A 40 -7.21 -12.40 13.78
C GLN A 40 -8.27 -11.76 12.89
N GLY A 41 -8.10 -11.93 11.58
CA GLY A 41 -9.03 -11.45 10.55
C GLY A 41 -9.07 -9.93 10.35
N TYR A 42 -8.14 -9.18 10.95
CA TYR A 42 -7.95 -7.75 10.71
C TYR A 42 -6.67 -7.50 9.92
N GLY A 43 -6.62 -6.40 9.17
CA GLY A 43 -5.40 -5.90 8.55
C GLY A 43 -5.54 -4.43 8.19
N VAL A 44 -4.56 -3.90 7.47
CA VAL A 44 -4.54 -2.52 7.00
C VAL A 44 -5.05 -2.48 5.57
N LYS A 45 -6.20 -1.83 5.35
CA LYS A 45 -6.61 -1.38 4.02
C LYS A 45 -5.75 -0.16 3.67
N LEU A 46 -4.93 -0.28 2.64
CA LEU A 46 -4.17 0.83 2.09
C LEU A 46 -4.90 1.38 0.85
N VAL A 47 -5.07 2.68 0.76
CA VAL A 47 -5.59 3.36 -0.44
C VAL A 47 -4.70 4.55 -0.77
N GLN A 48 -4.62 4.90 -2.05
CA GLN A 48 -4.11 6.22 -2.43
C GLN A 48 -5.15 7.27 -1.99
N GLN A 49 -4.68 8.38 -1.42
CA GLN A 49 -5.58 9.45 -0.96
C GLN A 49 -6.51 9.91 -2.09
N GLY A 50 -7.80 10.04 -1.78
CA GLY A 50 -8.83 10.39 -2.76
C GLY A 50 -9.30 9.24 -3.66
N GLN A 51 -8.73 8.04 -3.53
CA GLN A 51 -9.17 6.83 -4.23
C GLN A 51 -9.91 5.87 -3.30
N MET A 52 -10.87 5.13 -3.84
CA MET A 52 -11.64 4.14 -3.07
C MET A 52 -11.05 2.73 -3.11
N ALA A 53 -10.36 2.41 -4.22
CA ALA A 53 -9.80 1.09 -4.49
C ALA A 53 -8.68 0.76 -3.49
N ALA A 54 -8.75 -0.44 -2.91
CA ALA A 54 -7.69 -0.95 -2.06
C ALA A 54 -6.48 -1.31 -2.92
N ILE A 55 -5.31 -0.87 -2.46
CA ILE A 55 -4.02 -1.25 -3.03
C ILE A 55 -3.68 -2.67 -2.59
N ALA A 56 -3.29 -3.51 -3.54
CA ALA A 56 -2.82 -4.87 -3.32
C ALA A 56 -1.28 -4.93 -3.26
N ASN A 57 -0.77 -6.07 -2.76
CA ASN A 57 0.65 -6.38 -2.86
C ASN A 57 1.08 -6.44 -4.33
N MET A 58 2.26 -5.88 -4.63
CA MET A 58 2.88 -5.75 -5.95
C MET A 58 2.23 -4.75 -6.91
N ASP A 59 1.18 -4.04 -6.50
CA ASP A 59 0.58 -2.96 -7.29
C ASP A 59 1.63 -1.91 -7.65
N LYS A 60 1.56 -1.42 -8.89
CA LYS A 60 2.42 -0.37 -9.44
C LYS A 60 1.57 0.86 -9.72
N LEU A 61 1.77 1.91 -8.94
CA LEU A 61 1.11 3.20 -9.16
C LEU A 61 1.96 4.04 -10.12
N ILE A 62 1.42 4.38 -11.28
CA ILE A 62 2.09 5.29 -12.22
C ILE A 62 2.06 6.69 -11.62
N VAL A 63 3.23 7.32 -11.51
CA VAL A 63 3.36 8.67 -10.95
C VAL A 63 3.82 9.70 -11.98
N GLY A 64 4.20 9.27 -13.18
CA GLY A 64 4.55 10.12 -14.30
C GLY A 64 4.60 9.33 -15.61
N THR A 65 4.89 10.01 -16.71
CA THR A 65 4.85 9.46 -18.07
C THR A 65 6.20 9.64 -18.77
N ALA A 66 6.49 8.78 -19.76
CA ALA A 66 7.77 8.77 -20.46
C ALA A 66 8.05 10.01 -21.35
N ASP A 67 7.01 10.75 -21.69
CA ASP A 67 7.07 11.99 -22.49
C ASP A 67 7.36 13.24 -21.65
N GLN A 68 7.60 13.09 -20.34
CA GLN A 68 7.92 14.17 -19.43
C GLN A 68 9.29 13.97 -18.76
N GLN A 69 9.95 15.08 -18.45
CA GLN A 69 11.18 15.06 -17.68
C GLN A 69 10.87 14.70 -16.23
N LEU A 70 11.63 13.77 -15.63
CA LEU A 70 11.31 13.26 -14.28
C LEU A 70 11.37 14.32 -13.19
N ASN A 71 12.09 15.43 -13.43
CA ASN A 71 12.17 16.54 -12.49
C ASN A 71 10.83 17.24 -12.26
N THR A 72 9.82 17.04 -13.13
CA THR A 72 8.46 17.55 -12.92
C THR A 72 7.77 16.92 -11.70
N LEU A 73 8.26 15.77 -11.22
CA LEU A 73 7.79 15.13 -10.00
C LEU A 73 8.31 15.82 -8.73
N ASN A 74 9.39 16.60 -8.81
CA ASN A 74 10.01 17.20 -7.62
C ASN A 74 9.01 18.10 -6.88
N GLY A 75 8.90 17.91 -5.57
CA GLY A 75 7.95 18.62 -4.71
C GLY A 75 6.52 18.05 -4.75
N GLN A 76 6.21 17.13 -5.67
CA GLN A 76 4.95 16.39 -5.62
C GLN A 76 4.95 15.38 -4.47
N THR A 77 3.76 15.11 -3.95
CA THR A 77 3.58 14.17 -2.85
C THR A 77 2.54 13.11 -3.24
N LEU A 78 2.92 11.84 -3.12
CA LEU A 78 2.01 10.71 -3.18
C LEU A 78 1.55 10.36 -1.77
N ASN A 79 0.27 10.65 -1.48
CA ASN A 79 -0.35 10.42 -0.19
C ASN A 79 -1.13 9.11 -0.16
N PHE A 80 -1.07 8.43 0.98
CA PHE A 80 -1.78 7.18 1.23
C PHE A 80 -2.59 7.31 2.50
N GLU A 81 -3.70 6.60 2.55
CA GLU A 81 -4.48 6.41 3.77
C GLU A 81 -4.43 4.94 4.17
N ALA A 82 -4.01 4.69 5.42
CA ALA A 82 -4.00 3.38 6.03
C ALA A 82 -5.15 3.30 7.03
N ARG A 83 -6.03 2.31 6.86
CA ARG A 83 -7.20 2.13 7.73
C ARG A 83 -7.25 0.70 8.24
N LEU A 84 -7.49 0.51 9.55
CA LEU A 84 -7.80 -0.80 10.10
C LEU A 84 -9.09 -1.33 9.46
N SER A 85 -9.09 -2.60 9.04
CA SER A 85 -10.26 -3.22 8.40
C SER A 85 -10.27 -4.74 8.61
N CYS A 86 -11.46 -5.32 8.70
CA CYS A 86 -11.69 -6.77 8.61
C CYS A 86 -12.19 -7.22 7.22
N GLY A 87 -12.20 -6.29 6.25
CA GLY A 87 -12.67 -6.55 4.90
C GLY A 87 -14.18 -6.77 4.89
N ASN A 88 -14.64 -8.00 4.61
CA ASN A 88 -16.05 -8.36 4.68
C ASN A 88 -16.61 -8.40 6.11
N CYS A 89 -15.75 -8.47 7.13
CA CYS A 89 -16.15 -8.44 8.53
C CYS A 89 -17.21 -9.48 8.92
N THR A 90 -17.13 -10.68 8.32
CA THR A 90 -18.01 -11.80 8.67
C THR A 90 -17.78 -12.22 10.12
N ALA A 91 -18.80 -12.08 10.96
CA ALA A 91 -18.74 -12.46 12.37
C ALA A 91 -18.42 -13.95 12.53
N GLY A 92 -17.51 -14.30 13.45
CA GLY A 92 -17.11 -15.67 13.71
C GLY A 92 -15.79 -15.78 14.48
N PRO A 93 -15.33 -17.01 14.75
CA PRO A 93 -14.10 -17.24 15.55
C PRO A 93 -12.83 -16.73 14.87
N SER A 94 -12.88 -16.44 13.56
CA SER A 94 -11.78 -15.86 12.79
C SER A 94 -11.59 -14.35 13.01
N LEU A 95 -12.51 -13.66 13.69
CA LEU A 95 -12.37 -12.27 14.09
C LEU A 95 -12.06 -12.18 15.58
N LYS A 96 -10.80 -11.85 15.90
CA LYS A 96 -10.33 -11.72 17.28
C LYS A 96 -9.54 -10.43 17.45
N GLY A 97 -9.87 -9.66 18.49
CA GLY A 97 -9.08 -8.50 18.90
C GLY A 97 -7.69 -8.89 19.40
N GLY A 98 -6.75 -7.96 19.30
CA GLY A 98 -5.36 -8.21 19.66
C GLY A 98 -4.42 -7.12 19.13
N ASN A 99 -3.13 -7.25 19.41
CA ASN A 99 -2.13 -6.40 18.76
C ASN A 99 -2.02 -6.77 17.27
N MET A 100 -1.66 -5.79 16.45
CA MET A 100 -1.50 -5.97 15.00
C MET A 100 -0.46 -4.99 14.48
N ASN A 101 0.41 -5.47 13.60
CA ASN A 101 1.27 -4.61 12.83
C ASN A 101 1.29 -5.06 11.36
N ALA A 102 1.60 -4.11 10.48
CA ALA A 102 1.75 -4.34 9.07
C ALA A 102 2.93 -3.51 8.58
N THR A 103 3.82 -4.15 7.84
CA THR A 103 4.95 -3.48 7.19
C THR A 103 4.65 -3.38 5.70
N VAL A 104 4.67 -2.15 5.18
CA VAL A 104 4.49 -1.87 3.76
C VAL A 104 5.72 -1.16 3.24
N THR A 105 6.31 -1.71 2.18
CA THR A 105 7.43 -1.10 1.46
C THR A 105 6.91 -0.39 0.22
N LEU A 106 7.26 0.88 0.07
CA LEU A 106 7.04 1.64 -1.14
C LEU A 106 8.37 1.72 -1.90
N GLN A 107 8.40 1.13 -3.10
CA GLN A 107 9.59 1.11 -3.94
C GLN A 107 9.38 1.98 -5.16
N PHE A 108 10.14 3.06 -5.28
CA PHE A 108 10.20 3.84 -6.52
C PHE A 108 10.96 3.05 -7.58
N ILE A 109 10.33 2.83 -8.73
CA ILE A 109 10.89 2.11 -9.89
C ILE A 109 10.67 2.95 -11.15
N TYR A 110 11.49 2.72 -12.16
CA TYR A 110 11.39 3.37 -13.47
C TYR A 110 11.71 2.34 -14.54
N GLU A 111 10.89 2.34 -15.59
CA GLU A 111 10.96 1.44 -16.75
C GLU A 111 11.01 2.26 -18.04
#